data_AF-A0A4U1JDB7-F1
#
_entry.id   AF-A0A4U1JDB7-F1
#
_cell.length_a   1.000
_cell.length_b   1.000
_cell.length_c   1.000
_cell.angle_alpha   90.00
_cell.angle_beta   90.00
_cell.angle_gamma   90.00
#
_symmetry.space_group_name_H-M   'P 1'
#
loop_
_entity.id
_entity.type
_entity.pdbx_description
1 polymer ?
#
loop_
_entity_poly.entity_id
_entity_poly.type
_entity_poly.pdbx_seq_one_letter_code
_entity_poly.pdbx_strand_id
1 'polypeptide(L)'
;MPEPSTPPPPGLISEQDVEQEIQRLFLAQAGSGLVIRVYGEEGGTAENIEAFREMLTSLRMYDYGSAAGDVLVDAPNRQILTRALSVLAREQHQKRILDHVLTTFGRHLIDPLALILDTTPEGTLISRLSVLRDVFLAQIVELKLTQESQSMLSEDLKRLLTDDYLSMVAEHEERVQRPRVRRLAQQILRLVGSTFHKALRGWPEHAERIASMVARRLQGKVQLREVPTLIRDQICHAIEEFLWVETANEIEGALFSLFAENKGVMHEPPRELDRSLYSEFANACWEIIAEYC
;
A
#
# COMPACT_ATOMS: atom_id res chain seq x y z
N MET A 1 -25.40 28.17 40.19
CA MET A 1 -25.91 26.89 39.67
C MET A 1 -26.65 27.20 38.38
N PRO A 2 -26.31 26.62 37.24
CA PRO A 2 -27.06 26.85 36.01
C PRO A 2 -28.35 26.01 36.05
N GLU A 3 -29.44 26.61 35.60
CA GLU A 3 -30.79 26.04 35.56
C GLU A 3 -30.87 24.78 34.67
N PRO A 4 -31.73 23.81 35.01
CA PRO A 4 -32.00 22.67 34.15
C PRO A 4 -32.75 23.14 32.89
N SER A 5 -32.10 23.02 31.74
CA SER A 5 -32.71 23.25 30.43
C SER A 5 -33.87 22.28 30.22
N THR A 6 -35.07 22.83 30.08
CA THR A 6 -36.29 22.11 29.68
C THR A 6 -36.08 21.32 28.39
N PRO A 7 -36.59 20.08 28.29
CA PRO A 7 -36.49 19.30 27.07
C PRO A 7 -37.30 19.98 25.94
N PRO A 8 -36.79 20.02 24.70
CA PRO A 8 -37.48 20.66 23.59
C PRO A 8 -38.75 19.87 23.20
N PRO A 9 -39.77 20.54 22.62
CA PRO A 9 -41.01 19.89 22.23
C PRO A 9 -40.81 18.86 21.11
N PRO A 10 -41.70 17.87 20.98
CA PRO A 10 -41.59 16.84 19.95
C PRO A 10 -41.94 17.44 18.59
N GLY A 11 -40.92 17.88 17.85
CA GLY A 11 -41.13 18.48 16.54
C GLY A 11 -39.83 18.79 15.84
N LEU A 12 -39.53 18.00 14.81
CA LEU A 12 -38.46 18.18 13.81
C LEU A 12 -37.04 18.17 14.37
N ILE A 13 -36.49 16.96 14.50
CA ILE A 13 -35.04 16.75 14.61
C ILE A 13 -34.36 17.44 13.43
N SER A 14 -33.50 18.43 13.69
CA SER A 14 -32.72 19.13 12.67
C SER A 14 -31.41 18.39 12.40
N GLU A 15 -30.83 18.57 11.20
CA GLU A 15 -29.53 17.96 10.85
C GLU A 15 -28.41 18.33 11.85
N GLN A 16 -28.47 19.52 12.43
CA GLN A 16 -27.50 19.99 13.43
C GLN A 16 -27.61 19.25 14.76
N ASP A 17 -28.82 18.90 15.21
CA ASP A 17 -29.02 18.11 16.44
C ASP A 17 -28.44 16.70 16.27
N VAL A 18 -28.39 16.21 15.03
CA VAL A 18 -27.84 14.89 14.71
C VAL A 18 -26.33 14.92 14.68
N GLU A 19 -25.76 15.94 14.04
CA GLU A 19 -24.32 16.11 13.99
C GLU A 19 -23.73 16.22 15.40
N GLN A 20 -24.39 16.98 16.29
CA GLN A 20 -23.98 17.13 17.69
C GLN A 20 -24.07 15.81 18.48
N GLU A 21 -25.12 15.02 18.28
CA GLU A 21 -25.31 13.76 18.99
C GLU A 21 -24.31 12.69 18.51
N ILE A 22 -24.01 12.64 17.22
CA ILE A 22 -22.99 11.72 16.69
C ILE A 22 -21.59 12.18 17.14
N GLN A 23 -21.30 13.49 17.13
CA GLN A 23 -20.05 14.01 17.68
C GLN A 23 -19.88 13.67 19.17
N ARG A 24 -20.97 13.74 19.95
CA ARG A 24 -20.99 13.33 21.37
C ARG A 24 -20.70 11.84 21.53
N LEU A 25 -21.38 10.99 20.76
CA LEU A 25 -21.23 9.53 20.83
C LEU A 25 -19.80 9.09 20.49
N PHE A 26 -19.18 9.70 19.49
CA PHE A 26 -17.81 9.40 19.05
C PHE A 26 -16.72 10.29 19.66
N LEU A 27 -17.06 11.19 20.60
CA LEU A 27 -16.14 12.19 21.19
C LEU A 27 -15.33 12.97 20.14
N ALA A 28 -15.93 13.20 18.98
CA ALA A 28 -15.31 13.89 17.86
C ALA A 28 -15.23 15.40 18.15
N GLN A 29 -14.01 15.93 18.26
CA GLN A 29 -13.78 17.39 18.28
C GLN A 29 -13.88 17.96 16.86
N ALA A 30 -14.11 19.28 16.75
CA ALA A 30 -14.12 19.97 15.45
C ALA A 30 -12.82 19.66 14.67
N GLY A 31 -12.94 19.04 13.49
CA GLY A 31 -11.80 18.61 12.67
C GLY A 31 -11.36 17.14 12.84
N SER A 32 -12.13 16.30 13.55
CA SER A 32 -11.79 14.87 13.79
C SER A 32 -11.78 13.97 12.55
N GLY A 33 -12.24 14.46 11.39
CA GLY A 33 -12.33 13.66 10.16
C GLY A 33 -13.46 12.61 10.17
N LEU A 34 -14.40 12.69 11.13
CA LEU A 34 -15.57 11.81 11.17
C LEU A 34 -16.48 12.11 9.95
N VAL A 35 -16.55 11.18 9.00
CA VAL A 35 -17.44 11.26 7.84
C VAL A 35 -18.63 10.36 8.08
N ILE A 36 -19.82 10.96 8.22
CA ILE A 36 -21.07 10.23 8.42
C ILE A 36 -21.77 10.13 7.06
N ARG A 37 -21.99 8.91 6.58
CA ARG A 37 -22.78 8.64 5.37
C ARG A 37 -23.93 7.72 5.74
N VAL A 38 -25.14 8.09 5.32
CA VAL A 38 -26.37 7.32 5.60
C VAL A 38 -26.94 6.86 4.29
N TYR A 39 -27.04 5.54 4.14
CA TYR A 39 -27.58 4.88 2.96
C TYR A 39 -28.92 4.24 3.32
N GLY A 40 -30.01 4.77 2.76
CA GLY A 40 -31.33 4.14 2.78
C GLY A 40 -31.39 2.98 1.80
N GLU A 41 -32.23 1.99 2.10
CA GLU A 41 -32.18 0.68 1.44
C GLU A 41 -32.61 0.74 -0.03
N GLU A 42 -33.39 1.74 -0.49
CA GLU A 42 -33.75 1.90 -1.90
C GLU A 42 -34.45 3.24 -2.25
N GLY A 43 -33.85 4.43 -2.01
CA GLY A 43 -34.49 5.66 -2.51
C GLY A 43 -33.81 7.00 -2.23
N GLY A 44 -34.35 8.05 -2.87
CA GLY A 44 -33.82 9.41 -2.89
C GLY A 44 -33.73 10.09 -1.52
N THR A 45 -33.30 11.36 -1.52
CA THR A 45 -32.99 12.16 -0.33
C THR A 45 -34.03 12.11 0.80
N ALA A 46 -35.31 11.93 0.51
CA ALA A 46 -36.38 11.84 1.50
C ALA A 46 -36.38 10.53 2.33
N GLU A 47 -36.10 9.38 1.72
CA GLU A 47 -36.07 8.09 2.41
C GLU A 47 -34.81 7.94 3.29
N ASN A 48 -33.70 8.53 2.85
CA ASN A 48 -32.49 8.66 3.67
C ASN A 48 -32.74 9.47 4.94
N ILE A 49 -33.55 10.54 4.87
CA ILE A 49 -33.91 11.37 6.03
C ILE A 49 -34.82 10.60 7.01
N GLU A 50 -35.67 9.72 6.50
CA GLU A 50 -36.58 8.91 7.32
C GLU A 50 -35.83 7.77 8.03
N ALA A 51 -34.96 7.04 7.32
CA ALA A 51 -34.05 6.06 7.91
C ALA A 51 -33.12 6.70 8.96
N PHE A 52 -32.69 7.95 8.72
CA PHE A 52 -31.91 8.73 9.67
C PHE A 52 -32.71 9.08 10.93
N ARG A 53 -33.96 9.52 10.78
CA ARG A 53 -34.86 9.77 11.93
C ARG A 53 -35.15 8.50 12.72
N GLU A 54 -35.31 7.36 12.07
CA GLU A 54 -35.52 6.08 12.72
C GLU A 54 -34.28 5.61 13.50
N MET A 55 -33.09 5.75 12.91
CA MET A 55 -31.80 5.51 13.57
C MET A 55 -31.66 6.39 14.82
N LEU A 56 -32.03 7.67 14.75
CA LEU A 56 -31.93 8.61 15.87
C LEU A 56 -32.94 8.35 16.98
N THR A 57 -34.14 7.95 16.60
CA THR A 57 -35.17 7.53 17.56
C THR A 57 -34.69 6.29 18.32
N SER A 58 -34.03 5.37 17.61
CA SER A 58 -33.40 4.18 18.20
C SER A 58 -32.23 4.53 19.10
N LEU A 59 -31.35 5.47 18.71
CA LEU A 59 -30.22 5.92 19.53
C LEU A 59 -30.67 6.66 20.79
N ARG A 60 -31.70 7.51 20.70
CA ARG A 60 -32.26 8.24 21.85
C ARG A 60 -33.02 7.33 22.83
N MET A 61 -33.55 6.20 22.39
CA MET A 61 -34.15 5.20 23.29
C MET A 61 -33.13 4.56 24.24
N TYR A 62 -31.82 4.63 23.92
CA TYR A 62 -30.75 4.20 24.85
C TYR A 62 -30.42 5.25 25.93
N ASP A 63 -30.87 6.50 25.81
CA ASP A 63 -30.41 7.63 26.62
C ASP A 63 -31.26 7.91 27.88
N TYR A 64 -32.24 7.07 28.23
CA TYR A 64 -33.07 7.28 29.42
C TYR A 64 -32.54 6.65 30.73
N GLY A 65 -31.34 6.07 30.74
CA GLY A 65 -30.90 5.24 31.86
C GLY A 65 -29.52 5.49 32.47
N SER A 66 -28.50 5.92 31.72
CA SER A 66 -27.13 5.94 32.27
C SER A 66 -26.33 7.16 31.87
N ALA A 67 -25.84 7.85 32.91
CA ALA A 67 -24.83 8.90 32.80
C ALA A 67 -23.67 8.46 31.87
N ALA A 68 -23.46 9.18 30.76
CA ALA A 68 -22.27 9.09 29.92
C ALA A 68 -21.75 7.65 29.64
N GLY A 69 -22.65 6.68 29.51
CA GLY A 69 -22.32 5.26 29.53
C GLY A 69 -21.98 4.74 28.13
N ASP A 70 -20.92 3.95 28.05
CA ASP A 70 -20.46 3.28 26.83
C ASP A 70 -21.61 2.49 26.16
N VAL A 71 -22.08 3.01 25.03
CA VAL A 71 -23.13 2.36 24.23
C VAL A 71 -22.56 1.05 23.70
N LEU A 72 -23.07 -0.06 24.21
CA LEU A 72 -22.67 -1.39 23.79
C LEU A 72 -23.55 -1.84 22.62
N VAL A 73 -22.91 -2.12 21.48
CA VAL A 73 -23.57 -2.64 20.28
C VAL A 73 -23.10 -4.05 19.99
N ASP A 74 -23.97 -4.82 19.34
CA ASP A 74 -23.59 -6.13 18.84
C ASP A 74 -22.60 -5.96 17.69
N ALA A 75 -21.53 -6.76 17.71
CA ALA A 75 -20.56 -6.77 16.63
C ALA A 75 -21.20 -7.14 15.28
N PRO A 76 -20.68 -6.62 14.15
CA PRO A 76 -21.22 -6.94 12.84
C PRO A 76 -21.13 -8.44 12.58
N ASN A 77 -22.26 -9.00 12.13
CA ASN A 77 -22.35 -10.41 11.82
C ASN A 77 -21.59 -10.76 10.53
N ARG A 78 -21.41 -12.07 10.30
CA ARG A 78 -20.74 -12.60 9.11
C ARG A 78 -21.31 -12.05 7.80
N GLN A 79 -22.63 -11.89 7.69
CA GLN A 79 -23.27 -11.44 6.44
C GLN A 79 -22.92 -9.98 6.12
N ILE A 80 -22.92 -9.11 7.14
CA ILE A 80 -22.52 -7.71 7.00
C ILE A 80 -21.06 -7.61 6.54
N LEU A 81 -20.16 -8.37 7.18
CA LEU A 81 -18.75 -8.39 6.83
C LEU A 81 -18.50 -8.94 5.40
N THR A 82 -19.20 -10.00 5.01
CA THR A 82 -19.12 -10.53 3.63
C THR A 82 -19.59 -9.49 2.62
N ARG A 83 -20.70 -8.78 2.89
CA ARG A 83 -21.19 -7.72 2.02
C ARG A 83 -20.18 -6.59 1.88
N ALA A 84 -19.55 -6.16 2.98
CA ALA A 84 -18.51 -5.13 2.94
C ALA A 84 -17.29 -5.57 2.13
N LEU A 85 -16.78 -6.78 2.36
CA LEU A 85 -15.63 -7.32 1.63
C LEU A 85 -15.94 -7.59 0.15
N SER A 86 -17.19 -7.84 -0.21
CA SER A 86 -17.61 -8.07 -1.60
C SER A 86 -17.41 -6.84 -2.50
N VAL A 87 -17.27 -5.64 -1.92
CA VAL A 87 -16.92 -4.42 -2.67
C VAL A 87 -15.63 -4.64 -3.46
N LEU A 88 -14.61 -5.27 -2.87
CA LEU A 88 -13.33 -5.50 -3.54
C LEU A 88 -13.42 -6.50 -4.70
N ALA A 89 -14.53 -7.24 -4.85
CA ALA A 89 -14.75 -8.14 -5.99
C ALA A 89 -15.11 -7.40 -7.29
N ARG A 90 -15.49 -6.11 -7.23
CA ARG A 90 -15.88 -5.36 -8.44
C ARG A 90 -14.65 -5.02 -9.28
N GLU A 91 -14.74 -5.20 -10.59
CA GLU A 91 -13.60 -4.99 -11.51
C GLU A 91 -12.93 -3.61 -11.38
N GLN A 92 -13.72 -2.55 -11.16
CA GLN A 92 -13.19 -1.20 -10.98
C GLN A 92 -12.30 -1.07 -9.75
N HIS A 93 -12.69 -1.71 -8.64
CA HIS A 93 -11.91 -1.74 -7.41
C HIS A 93 -10.71 -2.67 -7.56
N GLN A 94 -10.86 -3.83 -8.18
CA GLN A 94 -9.73 -4.72 -8.48
C GLN A 94 -8.62 -4.04 -9.29
N LYS A 95 -8.97 -3.18 -10.25
CA LYS A 95 -7.98 -2.37 -10.99
C LYS A 95 -7.25 -1.39 -10.07
N ARG A 96 -7.98 -0.61 -9.26
CA ARG A 96 -7.38 0.33 -8.28
C ARG A 96 -6.45 -0.38 -7.30
N ILE A 97 -6.87 -1.57 -6.83
CA ILE A 97 -6.12 -2.44 -5.92
C ILE A 97 -4.84 -2.94 -6.61
N LEU A 98 -4.93 -3.44 -7.85
CA LEU A 98 -3.77 -3.92 -8.60
C LEU A 98 -2.76 -2.80 -8.85
N ASP A 99 -3.22 -1.59 -9.16
CA ASP A 99 -2.34 -0.42 -9.31
C ASP A 99 -1.62 -0.08 -8.01
N HIS A 100 -2.28 -0.22 -6.85
CA HIS A 100 -1.63 -0.08 -5.54
C HIS A 100 -0.58 -1.17 -5.32
N VAL A 101 -0.88 -2.43 -5.61
CA VAL A 101 0.10 -3.53 -5.52
C VAL A 101 1.33 -3.19 -6.36
N LEU A 102 1.13 -2.83 -7.63
CA LEU A 102 2.24 -2.54 -8.55
C LEU A 102 3.03 -1.31 -8.10
N THR A 103 2.42 -0.36 -7.40
CA THR A 103 3.13 0.79 -6.86
C THR A 103 3.95 0.41 -5.61
N THR A 104 3.35 -0.30 -4.66
CA THR A 104 4.00 -0.69 -3.39
C THR A 104 5.09 -1.74 -3.62
N PHE A 105 4.75 -2.88 -4.23
CA PHE A 105 5.70 -3.95 -4.52
C PHE A 105 6.65 -3.59 -5.66
N GLY A 106 6.17 -2.81 -6.65
CA GLY A 106 7.03 -2.36 -7.74
C GLY A 106 8.13 -1.45 -7.24
N ARG A 107 7.85 -0.48 -6.35
CA ARG A 107 8.94 0.32 -5.73
C ARG A 107 9.95 -0.57 -5.02
N HIS A 108 9.47 -1.46 -4.15
CA HIS A 108 10.37 -2.32 -3.38
C HIS A 108 11.27 -3.22 -4.26
N LEU A 109 10.71 -3.81 -5.32
CA LEU A 109 11.41 -4.78 -6.16
C LEU A 109 12.13 -4.17 -7.37
N ILE A 110 11.66 -3.03 -7.87
CA ILE A 110 12.16 -2.40 -9.10
C ILE A 110 13.06 -1.21 -8.81
N ASP A 111 12.90 -0.46 -7.71
CA ASP A 111 13.77 0.69 -7.40
C ASP A 111 15.26 0.33 -7.42
N PRO A 112 15.70 -0.83 -6.91
CA PRO A 112 17.10 -1.24 -7.04
C PRO A 112 17.57 -1.38 -8.49
N LEU A 113 16.69 -1.83 -9.40
CA LEU A 113 16.95 -1.92 -10.83
C LEU A 113 16.89 -0.53 -11.49
N ALA A 114 16.02 0.35 -11.00
CA ALA A 114 15.89 1.72 -11.48
C ALA A 114 17.19 2.51 -11.25
N LEU A 115 17.90 2.30 -10.13
CA LEU A 115 19.22 2.91 -9.91
C LEU A 115 20.22 2.59 -11.04
N ILE A 116 20.18 1.38 -11.59
CA ILE A 116 21.06 0.98 -12.70
C ILE A 116 20.61 1.65 -14.01
N LEU A 117 19.30 1.86 -14.18
CA LEU A 117 18.70 2.45 -15.38
C LEU A 117 18.79 3.99 -15.42
N ASP A 118 18.65 4.65 -14.27
CA ASP A 118 18.50 6.12 -14.16
C ASP A 118 19.83 6.86 -14.05
N THR A 119 20.91 6.18 -13.66
CA THR A 119 22.15 6.88 -13.29
C THR A 119 22.93 7.47 -14.46
N THR A 120 22.67 7.07 -15.72
CA THR A 120 23.41 7.58 -16.87
C THR A 120 22.53 7.71 -18.12
N PRO A 121 22.32 8.91 -18.68
CA PRO A 121 21.63 9.08 -19.96
C PRO A 121 22.26 8.21 -21.06
N GLU A 122 21.44 7.58 -21.92
CA GLU A 122 21.93 6.77 -23.05
C GLU A 122 22.92 7.56 -23.91
N GLY A 123 24.04 6.95 -24.28
CA GLY A 123 25.10 7.56 -25.09
C GLY A 123 26.11 8.42 -24.31
N THR A 124 25.88 8.69 -23.03
CA THR A 124 26.81 9.52 -22.21
C THR A 124 27.82 8.70 -21.42
N LEU A 125 27.66 7.38 -21.35
CA LEU A 125 28.51 6.52 -20.53
C LEU A 125 29.99 6.58 -20.95
N ILE A 126 30.25 6.52 -22.27
CA ILE A 126 31.62 6.63 -22.80
C ILE A 126 32.28 7.94 -22.40
N SER A 127 31.57 9.07 -22.50
CA SER A 127 32.09 10.40 -22.12
C SER A 127 32.44 10.47 -20.63
N ARG A 128 31.62 9.85 -19.77
CA ARG A 128 31.87 9.81 -18.33
C ARG A 128 33.07 8.92 -17.99
N LEU A 129 33.19 7.77 -18.65
CA LEU A 129 34.33 6.87 -18.48
C LEU A 129 35.64 7.55 -18.91
N SER A 130 35.65 8.26 -20.03
CA SER A 130 36.81 9.04 -20.48
C SER A 130 37.18 10.14 -19.47
N VAL A 131 36.20 10.90 -18.97
CA VAL A 131 36.44 11.93 -17.94
C VAL A 131 37.00 11.31 -16.66
N LEU A 132 36.46 10.18 -16.20
CA LEU A 132 36.97 9.48 -15.00
C LEU A 132 38.41 9.01 -15.18
N ARG A 133 38.75 8.46 -16.36
CA ARG A 133 40.13 8.10 -16.69
C ARG A 133 41.04 9.31 -16.61
N ASP A 134 40.66 10.42 -17.22
CA ASP A 134 41.50 11.62 -17.31
C ASP A 134 41.70 12.26 -15.93
N VAL A 135 40.66 12.28 -15.08
CA VAL A 135 40.75 12.70 -13.67
C VAL A 135 41.69 11.79 -12.88
N PHE A 136 41.59 10.47 -13.05
CA PHE A 136 42.45 9.52 -12.35
C PHE A 136 43.92 9.65 -12.78
N LEU A 137 44.17 9.85 -14.08
CA LEU A 137 45.51 10.15 -14.60
C LEU A 137 46.06 11.47 -14.04
N ALA A 138 45.22 12.50 -13.89
CA ALA A 138 45.63 13.75 -13.26
C ALA A 138 46.00 13.56 -11.78
N GLN A 139 45.21 12.78 -11.03
CA GLN A 139 45.49 12.48 -9.63
C GLN A 139 46.83 11.76 -9.43
N ILE A 140 47.25 10.90 -10.36
CA ILE A 140 48.54 10.22 -10.30
C ILE A 140 49.72 11.20 -10.38
N VAL A 141 49.58 12.26 -11.17
CA VAL A 141 50.59 13.32 -11.29
C VAL A 141 50.75 14.09 -9.97
N GLU A 142 49.67 14.21 -9.19
CA GLU A 142 49.68 14.87 -7.87
C GLU A 142 50.28 14.00 -6.76
N LEU A 143 50.46 12.70 -6.98
CA LEU A 143 51.10 11.83 -6.00
C LEU A 143 52.60 12.15 -5.87
N LYS A 144 53.13 12.14 -4.64
CA LYS A 144 54.56 12.35 -4.34
C LYS A 144 55.42 11.12 -4.72
N LEU A 145 55.37 10.72 -5.98
CA LEU A 145 56.13 9.62 -6.56
C LEU A 145 57.35 10.17 -7.30
N THR A 146 58.33 9.30 -7.59
CA THR A 146 59.41 9.65 -8.51
C THR A 146 58.87 9.77 -9.93
N GLN A 147 59.53 10.56 -10.78
CA GLN A 147 59.12 10.77 -12.16
C GLN A 147 59.00 9.45 -12.94
N GLU A 148 59.94 8.52 -12.73
CA GLU A 148 59.95 7.19 -13.35
C GLU A 148 58.72 6.36 -12.95
N SER A 149 58.37 6.33 -11.66
CA SER A 149 57.19 5.59 -11.19
C SER A 149 55.88 6.24 -11.64
N GLN A 150 55.81 7.57 -11.73
CA GLN A 150 54.65 8.26 -12.29
C GLN A 150 54.47 7.95 -13.78
N SER A 151 55.55 7.97 -14.57
CA SER A 151 55.49 7.66 -15.99
C SER A 151 55.06 6.22 -16.23
N MET A 152 55.65 5.27 -15.49
CA MET A 152 55.29 3.86 -15.59
C MET A 152 53.80 3.63 -15.29
N LEU A 153 53.32 4.14 -14.16
CA LEU A 153 51.91 3.98 -13.75
C LEU A 153 50.94 4.64 -14.72
N SER A 154 51.27 5.83 -15.22
CA SER A 154 50.43 6.55 -16.18
C SER A 154 50.36 5.84 -17.53
N GLU A 155 51.48 5.30 -18.03
CA GLU A 155 51.53 4.54 -19.26
C GLU A 155 50.75 3.22 -19.14
N ASP A 156 50.92 2.50 -18.03
CA ASP A 156 50.20 1.25 -17.79
C ASP A 156 48.69 1.48 -17.71
N LEU A 157 48.23 2.53 -17.02
CA LEU A 157 46.79 2.85 -16.96
C LEU A 157 46.23 3.31 -18.30
N LYS A 158 46.99 4.06 -19.10
CA LYS A 158 46.57 4.41 -20.47
C LYS A 158 46.44 3.17 -21.36
N ARG A 159 47.33 2.17 -21.18
CA ARG A 159 47.24 0.88 -21.89
C ARG A 159 46.07 0.02 -21.42
N LEU A 160 45.70 0.10 -20.13
CA LEU A 160 44.58 -0.65 -19.58
C LEU A 160 43.21 0.00 -19.89
N LEU A 161 43.13 1.33 -19.89
CA LEU A 161 41.90 2.11 -20.10
C LEU A 161 41.91 2.82 -21.46
N THR A 162 42.18 2.06 -22.52
CA THR A 162 42.14 2.58 -23.89
C THR A 162 40.74 3.04 -24.27
N ASP A 163 40.64 3.98 -25.21
CA ASP A 163 39.35 4.43 -25.74
C ASP A 163 38.54 3.25 -26.32
N ASP A 164 39.21 2.31 -26.99
CA ASP A 164 38.59 1.10 -27.53
C ASP A 164 37.99 0.21 -26.42
N TYR A 165 38.72 0.02 -25.31
CA TYR A 165 38.22 -0.74 -24.17
C TYR A 165 37.01 -0.05 -23.52
N LEU A 166 37.11 1.27 -23.27
CA LEU A 166 36.01 2.03 -22.67
C LEU A 166 34.77 2.08 -23.58
N SER A 167 34.98 2.18 -24.90
CA SER A 167 33.90 2.10 -25.89
C SER A 167 33.24 0.73 -25.89
N MET A 168 34.02 -0.35 -25.85
CA MET A 168 33.50 -1.72 -25.77
C MET A 168 32.68 -1.93 -24.50
N VAL A 169 33.14 -1.44 -23.34
CA VAL A 169 32.41 -1.53 -22.08
C VAL A 169 31.12 -0.71 -22.14
N ALA A 170 31.18 0.53 -22.64
CA ALA A 170 30.01 1.38 -22.76
C ALA A 170 28.95 0.77 -23.69
N GLU A 171 29.38 0.22 -24.84
CA GLU A 171 28.50 -0.43 -25.80
C GLU A 171 27.87 -1.70 -25.20
N HIS A 172 28.66 -2.53 -24.52
CA HIS A 172 28.16 -3.72 -23.84
C HIS A 172 27.10 -3.34 -22.78
N GLU A 173 27.32 -2.26 -22.04
CA GLU A 173 26.38 -1.84 -21.01
C GLU A 173 25.07 -1.31 -21.60
N GLU A 174 25.15 -0.50 -22.65
CA GLU A 174 23.98 0.08 -23.30
C GLU A 174 23.18 -0.94 -24.12
N ARG A 175 23.86 -1.87 -24.82
CA ARG A 175 23.21 -2.82 -25.74
C ARG A 175 22.85 -4.15 -25.09
N VAL A 176 23.56 -4.57 -24.05
CA VAL A 176 23.38 -5.89 -23.43
C VAL A 176 22.81 -5.77 -22.03
N GLN A 177 23.48 -5.07 -21.12
CA GLN A 177 23.10 -5.08 -19.71
C GLN A 177 21.84 -4.25 -19.41
N ARG A 178 21.76 -2.99 -19.84
CA ARG A 178 20.54 -2.17 -19.60
C ARG A 178 19.27 -2.80 -20.18
N PRO A 179 19.26 -3.36 -21.40
CA PRO A 179 18.09 -4.08 -21.90
C PRO A 179 17.79 -5.35 -21.12
N ARG A 180 18.80 -6.02 -20.53
CA ARG A 180 18.61 -7.16 -19.64
C ARG A 180 17.97 -6.73 -18.31
N VAL A 181 18.43 -5.63 -17.71
CA VAL A 181 17.83 -5.01 -16.51
C VAL A 181 16.37 -4.62 -16.77
N ARG A 182 16.07 -3.96 -17.90
CA ARG A 182 14.69 -3.62 -18.30
C ARG A 182 13.80 -4.85 -18.43
N ARG A 183 14.31 -5.92 -19.06
CA ARG A 183 13.58 -7.19 -19.21
C ARG A 183 13.30 -7.83 -17.85
N LEU A 184 14.28 -7.86 -16.96
CA LEU A 184 14.12 -8.38 -15.60
C LEU A 184 13.05 -7.58 -14.83
N ALA A 185 13.11 -6.25 -14.88
CA ALA A 185 12.10 -5.40 -14.25
C ALA A 185 10.68 -5.68 -14.77
N GLN A 186 10.52 -5.83 -16.09
CA GLN A 186 9.24 -6.19 -16.70
C GLN A 186 8.76 -7.58 -16.29
N GLN A 187 9.66 -8.56 -16.19
CA GLN A 187 9.32 -9.92 -15.74
C GLN A 187 8.85 -9.91 -14.29
N ILE A 188 9.53 -9.18 -13.40
CA ILE A 188 9.14 -9.02 -12.00
C ILE A 188 7.76 -8.36 -11.87
N LEU A 189 7.52 -7.26 -12.57
CA LEU A 189 6.21 -6.59 -12.55
C LEU A 189 5.08 -7.49 -13.07
N ARG A 190 5.34 -8.27 -14.14
CA ARG A 190 4.37 -9.24 -14.65
C ARG A 190 4.10 -10.36 -13.66
N LEU A 191 5.14 -10.88 -13.00
CA LEU A 191 5.02 -11.91 -11.97
C LEU A 191 4.10 -11.41 -10.86
N VAL A 192 4.45 -10.29 -10.23
CA VAL A 192 3.66 -9.68 -9.14
C VAL A 192 2.22 -9.43 -9.60
N GLY A 193 2.04 -8.76 -10.75
CA GLY A 193 0.70 -8.50 -11.28
C GLY A 193 -0.11 -9.76 -11.53
N SER A 194 0.49 -10.81 -12.08
CA SER A 194 -0.20 -12.07 -12.39
C SER A 194 -0.58 -12.86 -11.13
N THR A 195 0.31 -12.93 -10.13
CA THR A 195 0.07 -13.63 -8.87
C THR A 195 -1.03 -12.94 -8.06
N PHE A 196 -0.98 -11.61 -7.93
CA PHE A 196 -2.04 -10.86 -7.25
C PHE A 196 -3.36 -10.89 -8.03
N HIS A 197 -3.33 -10.80 -9.37
CA HIS A 197 -4.55 -10.92 -10.16
C HIS A 197 -5.22 -12.29 -9.98
N LYS A 198 -4.43 -13.36 -9.93
CA LYS A 198 -4.92 -14.72 -9.66
C LYS A 198 -5.54 -14.82 -8.25
N ALA A 199 -4.88 -14.28 -7.23
CA ALA A 199 -5.40 -14.25 -5.86
C ALA A 199 -6.72 -13.45 -5.76
N LEU A 200 -6.79 -12.28 -6.41
CA LEU A 200 -7.99 -11.43 -6.42
C LEU A 200 -9.13 -12.02 -7.25
N ARG A 201 -8.87 -12.88 -8.23
CA ARG A 201 -9.93 -13.57 -8.98
C ARG A 201 -10.72 -14.53 -8.10
N GLY A 202 -10.09 -15.14 -7.09
CA GLY A 202 -10.74 -15.97 -6.08
C GLY A 202 -11.45 -15.17 -4.97
N TRP A 203 -11.40 -13.84 -5.01
CA TRP A 203 -11.78 -12.98 -3.89
C TRP A 203 -13.16 -13.26 -3.27
N PRO A 204 -14.25 -13.55 -4.01
CA PRO A 204 -15.55 -13.80 -3.39
C PRO A 204 -15.54 -14.95 -2.37
N GLU A 205 -14.83 -16.04 -2.67
CA GLU A 205 -14.69 -17.17 -1.73
C GLU A 205 -13.82 -16.79 -0.53
N HIS A 206 -12.78 -16.00 -0.76
CA HIS A 206 -11.87 -15.54 0.29
C HIS A 206 -12.53 -14.51 1.21
N ALA A 207 -13.36 -13.61 0.67
CA ALA A 207 -14.15 -12.65 1.42
C ALA A 207 -15.07 -13.35 2.42
N GLU A 208 -15.71 -14.46 2.05
CA GLU A 208 -16.54 -15.24 2.97
C GLU A 208 -15.72 -15.89 4.10
N ARG A 209 -14.52 -16.40 3.79
CA ARG A 209 -13.62 -16.97 4.80
C ARG A 209 -13.10 -15.91 5.76
N ILE A 210 -12.64 -14.76 5.24
CA ILE A 210 -12.19 -13.61 6.01
C ILE A 210 -13.32 -13.10 6.91
N ALA A 211 -14.52 -12.89 6.36
CA ALA A 211 -15.69 -12.48 7.13
C ALA A 211 -16.02 -13.46 8.26
N SER A 212 -15.91 -14.77 8.01
CA SER A 212 -16.15 -15.81 9.02
C SER A 212 -15.10 -15.78 10.13
N MET A 213 -13.82 -15.56 9.79
CA MET A 213 -12.75 -15.43 10.77
C MET A 213 -12.90 -14.17 11.62
N VAL A 214 -13.16 -13.02 10.99
CA VAL A 214 -13.34 -11.75 11.68
C VAL A 214 -14.58 -11.82 12.58
N ALA A 215 -15.73 -12.31 12.09
CA ALA A 215 -16.94 -12.47 12.90
C ALA A 215 -16.73 -13.35 14.14
N ARG A 216 -15.87 -14.38 14.06
CA ARG A 216 -15.51 -15.21 15.22
C ARG A 216 -14.64 -14.48 16.23
N ARG A 217 -13.74 -13.61 15.78
CA ARG A 217 -12.87 -12.80 16.65
C ARG A 217 -13.62 -11.65 17.32
N LEU A 218 -14.64 -11.10 16.64
CA LEU A 218 -15.44 -9.96 17.09
C LEU A 218 -16.61 -10.33 18.04
N GLN A 219 -16.73 -11.58 18.49
CA GLN A 219 -17.93 -12.02 19.22
C GLN A 219 -18.18 -11.22 20.51
N GLY A 220 -19.43 -10.78 20.68
CA GLY A 220 -19.90 -10.14 21.90
C GLY A 220 -20.40 -8.72 21.67
N LYS A 221 -20.56 -8.00 22.78
CA LYS A 221 -20.93 -6.59 22.80
C LYS A 221 -19.69 -5.73 22.86
N VAL A 222 -19.57 -4.78 21.95
CA VAL A 222 -18.42 -3.88 21.81
C VAL A 222 -18.88 -2.45 22.04
N GLN A 223 -18.01 -1.61 22.59
CA GLN A 223 -18.32 -0.20 22.71
C GLN A 223 -18.43 0.41 21.31
N LEU A 224 -19.53 1.10 21.02
CA LEU A 224 -19.79 1.73 19.72
C LEU A 224 -18.63 2.61 19.24
N ARG A 225 -17.89 3.20 20.18
CA ARG A 225 -16.70 4.04 19.95
C ARG A 225 -15.51 3.26 19.39
N GLU A 226 -15.30 2.04 19.86
CA GLU A 226 -14.16 1.19 19.50
C GLU A 226 -14.44 0.38 18.23
N VAL A 227 -15.72 0.24 17.85
CA VAL A 227 -16.16 -0.57 16.70
C VAL A 227 -15.43 -0.20 15.40
N PRO A 228 -15.29 1.07 14.97
CA PRO A 228 -14.65 1.40 13.70
C PRO A 228 -13.18 0.99 13.63
N THR A 229 -12.40 1.30 14.68
CA THR A 229 -10.98 0.95 14.76
C THR A 229 -10.80 -0.56 14.84
N LEU A 230 -11.64 -1.23 15.62
CA LEU A 230 -11.55 -2.66 15.86
C LEU A 230 -11.95 -3.46 14.61
N ILE A 231 -12.99 -3.04 13.88
CA ILE A 231 -13.35 -3.63 12.59
C ILE A 231 -12.22 -3.43 11.56
N ARG A 232 -11.70 -2.19 11.44
CA ARG A 232 -10.60 -1.88 10.52
C ARG A 232 -9.42 -2.79 10.77
N ASP A 233 -8.94 -2.84 12.01
CA ASP A 233 -7.71 -3.55 12.35
C ASP A 233 -7.87 -5.07 12.12
N GLN A 234 -9.05 -5.64 12.45
CA GLN A 234 -9.33 -7.06 12.20
C GLN A 234 -9.44 -7.39 10.70
N ILE A 235 -10.08 -6.52 9.92
CA ILE A 235 -10.19 -6.72 8.47
C ILE A 235 -8.82 -6.57 7.81
N CYS A 236 -8.07 -5.50 8.11
CA CYS A 236 -6.73 -5.28 7.55
C CYS A 236 -5.81 -6.46 7.87
N HIS A 237 -5.78 -6.91 9.12
CA HIS A 237 -4.96 -8.04 9.52
C HIS A 237 -5.35 -9.35 8.80
N ALA A 238 -6.66 -9.60 8.63
CA ALA A 238 -7.12 -10.79 7.93
C ALA A 238 -6.85 -10.76 6.42
N ILE A 239 -6.93 -9.57 5.78
CA ILE A 239 -6.56 -9.37 4.38
C ILE A 239 -5.05 -9.57 4.20
N GLU A 240 -4.23 -8.97 5.07
CA GLU A 240 -2.77 -9.12 5.09
C GLU A 240 -2.37 -10.60 5.19
N GLU A 241 -2.90 -11.31 6.20
CA GLU A 241 -2.62 -12.72 6.44
C GLU A 241 -2.99 -13.58 5.22
N PHE A 242 -4.17 -13.33 4.65
CA PHE A 242 -4.64 -14.05 3.48
C PHE A 242 -3.70 -13.87 2.27
N LEU A 243 -3.38 -12.63 1.93
CA LEU A 243 -2.55 -12.34 0.77
C LEU A 243 -1.12 -12.87 0.95
N TRP A 244 -0.57 -12.72 2.15
CA TRP A 244 0.73 -13.29 2.48
C TRP A 244 0.77 -14.80 2.18
N VAL A 245 -0.23 -15.55 2.64
CA VAL A 245 -0.30 -17.00 2.45
C VAL A 245 -0.43 -17.38 0.98
N GLU A 246 -1.25 -16.66 0.22
CA GLU A 246 -1.51 -16.98 -1.19
C GLU A 246 -0.36 -16.56 -2.13
N THR A 247 0.31 -15.44 -1.86
CA THR A 247 1.23 -14.84 -2.85
C THR A 247 2.71 -14.91 -2.47
N ALA A 248 3.07 -14.90 -1.17
CA ALA A 248 4.48 -14.74 -0.78
C ALA A 248 5.37 -15.87 -1.32
N ASN A 249 4.98 -17.13 -1.11
CA ASN A 249 5.75 -18.29 -1.57
C ASN A 249 5.90 -18.33 -3.10
N GLU A 250 4.84 -17.98 -3.84
CA GLU A 250 4.84 -17.98 -5.32
C GLU A 250 5.78 -16.89 -5.84
N ILE A 251 5.70 -15.68 -5.27
CA ILE A 251 6.54 -14.56 -5.66
C ILE A 251 8.00 -14.83 -5.28
N GLU A 252 8.30 -15.23 -4.04
CA GLU A 252 9.67 -15.48 -3.59
C GLU A 252 10.35 -16.59 -4.38
N GLY A 253 9.66 -17.71 -4.62
CA GLY A 253 10.21 -18.82 -5.40
C GLY A 253 10.51 -18.44 -6.86
N ALA A 254 9.62 -17.65 -7.47
CA ALA A 254 9.81 -17.17 -8.83
C ALA A 254 10.88 -16.07 -8.90
N LEU A 255 10.94 -15.14 -7.94
CA LEU A 255 12.00 -14.14 -7.85
C LEU A 255 13.37 -14.80 -7.71
N PHE A 256 13.51 -15.81 -6.84
CA PHE A 256 14.76 -16.54 -6.67
C PHE A 256 15.25 -17.14 -7.99
N SER A 257 14.34 -17.76 -8.76
CA SER A 257 14.64 -18.33 -10.07
C SER A 257 15.05 -17.25 -11.08
N LEU A 258 14.32 -16.13 -11.14
CA LEU A 258 14.60 -15.01 -12.04
C LEU A 258 15.97 -14.36 -11.76
N PHE A 259 16.33 -14.19 -10.49
CA PHE A 259 17.66 -13.66 -10.13
C PHE A 259 18.77 -14.68 -10.37
N ALA A 260 18.52 -15.98 -10.20
CA ALA A 260 19.48 -17.03 -10.52
C ALA A 260 19.79 -17.11 -12.03
N GLU A 261 18.79 -16.88 -12.89
CA GLU A 261 18.96 -16.76 -14.34
C GLU A 261 19.67 -15.46 -14.76
N ASN A 262 19.50 -14.40 -13.96
CA ASN A 262 20.06 -13.08 -14.20
C ASN A 262 21.27 -12.74 -13.32
N LYS A 263 22.09 -13.75 -12.99
CA LYS A 263 23.35 -13.56 -12.25
C LYS A 263 24.24 -12.50 -12.91
N GLY A 264 24.79 -11.62 -12.08
CA GLY A 264 25.70 -10.54 -12.48
C GLY A 264 25.02 -9.22 -12.86
N VAL A 265 23.68 -9.17 -12.91
CA VAL A 265 22.93 -7.93 -13.19
C VAL A 265 22.85 -7.03 -11.95
N MET A 266 22.83 -7.62 -10.75
CA MET A 266 22.82 -6.91 -9.47
C MET A 266 23.88 -7.49 -8.53
N HIS A 267 24.43 -6.64 -7.66
CA HIS A 267 25.34 -7.06 -6.60
C HIS A 267 24.64 -7.78 -5.45
N GLU A 268 23.43 -7.35 -5.10
CA GLU A 268 22.58 -7.99 -4.08
C GLU A 268 21.18 -8.21 -4.65
N PRO A 269 20.57 -9.40 -4.48
CA PRO A 269 19.15 -9.57 -4.79
C PRO A 269 18.31 -8.65 -3.88
N PRO A 270 17.10 -8.24 -4.32
CA PRO A 270 16.20 -7.49 -3.46
C PRO A 270 15.92 -8.25 -2.17
N ARG A 271 15.68 -7.49 -1.10
CA ARG A 271 15.37 -8.02 0.22
C ARG A 271 14.12 -8.90 0.15
N GLU A 272 14.05 -9.88 1.05
CA GLU A 272 12.87 -10.74 1.22
C GLU A 272 11.60 -9.90 1.35
N LEU A 273 10.47 -10.44 0.88
CA LEU A 273 9.21 -9.71 0.95
C LEU A 273 8.85 -9.51 2.42
N ASP A 274 8.82 -8.26 2.86
CA ASP A 274 8.41 -7.97 4.23
C ASP A 274 6.88 -7.98 4.34
N ARG A 275 6.39 -8.48 5.48
CA ARG A 275 4.98 -8.50 5.83
C ARG A 275 4.42 -7.08 5.97
N SER A 276 5.28 -6.09 6.25
CA SER A 276 4.90 -4.67 6.25
C SER A 276 4.31 -4.18 4.92
N LEU A 277 4.80 -4.68 3.78
CA LEU A 277 4.28 -4.33 2.44
C LEU A 277 2.83 -4.81 2.25
N TYR A 278 2.54 -6.00 2.77
CA TYR A 278 1.19 -6.56 2.77
C TYR A 278 0.24 -5.78 3.68
N SER A 279 0.76 -5.23 4.78
CA SER A 279 0.00 -4.38 5.69
C SER A 279 -0.39 -3.06 5.03
N GLU A 280 0.56 -2.41 4.33
CA GLU A 280 0.28 -1.19 3.54
C GLU A 280 -0.83 -1.44 2.51
N PHE A 281 -0.75 -2.57 1.82
CA PHE A 281 -1.75 -2.96 0.84
C PHE A 281 -3.12 -3.32 1.46
N ALA A 282 -3.14 -3.98 2.62
CA ALA A 282 -4.37 -4.28 3.34
C ALA A 282 -5.09 -2.99 3.79
N ASN A 283 -4.32 -1.96 4.19
CA ASN A 283 -4.87 -0.64 4.49
C ASN A 283 -5.50 0.02 3.26
N ALA A 284 -4.86 -0.07 2.08
CA ALA A 284 -5.44 0.43 0.83
C ALA A 284 -6.74 -0.31 0.45
N CYS A 285 -6.80 -1.62 0.69
CA CYS A 285 -8.04 -2.39 0.54
C CYS A 285 -9.14 -1.88 1.48
N TRP A 286 -8.79 -1.56 2.74
CA TRP A 286 -9.75 -1.00 3.70
C TRP A 286 -10.26 0.37 3.29
N GLU A 287 -9.41 1.27 2.77
CA GLU A 287 -9.84 2.59 2.29
C GLU A 287 -10.93 2.46 1.21
N ILE A 288 -10.78 1.50 0.29
CA ILE A 288 -11.79 1.22 -0.72
C ILE A 288 -13.07 0.65 -0.08
N ILE A 289 -12.98 -0.22 0.92
CA ILE A 289 -14.18 -0.73 1.61
C ILE A 289 -14.91 0.43 2.31
N ALA A 290 -14.18 1.26 3.05
CA ALA A 290 -14.71 2.39 3.81
C ALA A 290 -15.29 3.51 2.92
N GLU A 291 -14.84 3.65 1.68
CA GLU A 291 -15.44 4.57 0.71
C GLU A 291 -16.88 4.16 0.30
N TYR A 292 -17.23 2.88 0.40
CA TYR A 292 -18.45 2.30 -0.20
C TYR A 292 -19.36 1.57 0.80
N CYS A 293 -19.01 1.56 2.09
CA CYS A 293 -19.79 1.01 3.20
C CYS A 293 -20.01 2.10 4.25
#